data_AF-A0A6I8LND1-F1
#
_entry.id   AF-A0A6I8LND1-F1
#
_cell.length_a   1.000
_cell.length_b   1.000
_cell.length_c   1.000
_cell.angle_alpha   90.00
_cell.angle_beta   90.00
_cell.angle_gamma   90.00
#
_symmetry.space_group_name_H-M   'P 1'
#
loop_
_entity.id
_entity.type
_entity.pdbx_description
1 polymer ?
#
loop_
_entity_poly.entity_id
_entity_poly.type
_entity_poly.pdbx_seq_one_letter_code
_entity_poly.pdbx_strand_id
1 'polypeptide(L)'
;MHSSRRGSRDIEHIGSAHDDAALETLKAVARQRLAVGQPELDFGPDFAALQAGSGAGGGPLAITSSRMGYLWDALGHAYQLLGFEEAAGGDEVFRLLVLARIVEPTSKLDSLRVVEEAGFDPPVYATLKRRLPAFAKESWRQKLAAACARTADPGPASLVLYDVSTLYFETDAGDGFREPGFSKERRLEPQITIGLLTDASGFPLMVNAFEGNRGETTTMLPTRSSTTSTGRTGLGAPCTASTNRSPRPSRPSPARPRSNATGSSSSPAPPRLSTGPWKPKHAPLPASKATSPTSRTSPPSS
;
A
#
# COMPACT_ATOMS: atom_id res chain seq x y z
N MET A 1 -17.66 24.74 21.99
CA MET A 1 -16.33 25.05 21.41
C MET A 1 -15.42 23.90 21.73
N HIS A 2 -14.58 23.45 20.80
CA HIS A 2 -13.59 22.42 21.10
C HIS A 2 -12.21 22.93 20.72
N SER A 3 -11.21 22.60 21.53
CA SER A 3 -9.81 22.85 21.21
C SER A 3 -9.03 21.55 21.35
N SER A 4 -8.05 21.31 20.48
CA SER A 4 -7.15 20.18 20.61
C SER A 4 -5.73 20.68 20.83
N ARG A 5 -5.08 20.18 21.89
CA ARG A 5 -3.68 20.53 22.19
C ARG A 5 -2.97 19.26 22.64
N ARG A 6 -1.91 18.86 21.91
CA ARG A 6 -1.13 17.64 22.17
C ARG A 6 -1.99 16.36 22.27
N GLY A 7 -2.98 16.22 21.39
CA GLY A 7 -3.84 15.04 21.34
C GLY A 7 -4.96 14.98 22.39
N SER A 8 -5.02 15.92 23.35
CA SER A 8 -6.18 16.07 24.23
C SER A 8 -7.23 16.96 23.59
N ARG A 9 -8.51 16.55 23.63
CA ARG A 9 -9.65 17.36 23.19
C ARG A 9 -10.32 17.95 24.43
N ASP A 10 -10.37 19.28 24.49
CA ASP A 10 -11.12 20.02 25.50
C ASP A 10 -12.40 20.58 24.85
N ILE A 11 -13.54 20.37 25.51
CA ILE A 11 -14.86 20.76 25.01
C ILE A 11 -15.49 21.69 26.03
N GLU A 12 -15.58 22.97 25.69
CA GLU A 12 -16.23 24.00 26.49
C GLU A 12 -17.65 24.27 25.97
N HIS A 13 -18.63 24.21 26.87
CA HIS A 13 -20.02 24.60 26.60
C HIS A 13 -20.18 26.11 26.80
N ILE A 14 -20.50 26.84 25.73
CA ILE A 14 -20.62 28.32 25.75
C ILE A 14 -22.03 28.77 26.16
N GLY A 15 -23.06 27.94 25.92
CA GLY A 15 -24.46 28.22 26.23
C GLY A 15 -25.42 27.58 25.24
N SER A 16 -26.73 27.70 25.52
CA SER A 16 -27.82 27.20 24.68
C SER A 16 -28.61 28.37 24.06
N ALA A 17 -28.78 28.36 22.74
CA ALA A 17 -29.62 29.33 22.04
C ALA A 17 -31.05 28.78 21.86
N HIS A 18 -32.04 29.66 21.97
CA HIS A 18 -33.46 29.34 21.76
C HIS A 18 -34.07 30.12 20.58
N ASP A 19 -33.27 30.98 19.94
CA ASP A 19 -33.58 31.72 18.73
C ASP A 19 -32.30 32.00 17.91
N ASP A 20 -32.44 32.44 16.66
CA ASP A 20 -31.32 32.67 15.74
C ASP A 20 -30.42 33.84 16.15
N ALA A 21 -30.96 34.85 16.82
CA ALA A 21 -30.21 36.01 17.28
C ALA A 21 -29.27 35.66 18.44
N ALA A 22 -29.76 34.86 19.40
CA ALA A 22 -28.97 34.30 20.48
C ALA A 22 -27.89 33.35 19.92
N LEU A 23 -28.22 32.56 18.88
CA LEU A 23 -27.24 31.69 18.23
C LEU A 23 -26.07 32.47 17.62
N GLU A 24 -26.35 33.54 16.88
CA GLU A 24 -25.28 34.37 16.29
C GLU A 24 -24.44 35.07 17.36
N THR A 25 -25.05 35.49 18.47
CA THR A 25 -24.34 36.06 19.61
C THR A 25 -23.39 35.04 20.25
N LEU A 26 -23.86 33.82 20.50
CA LEU A 26 -23.02 32.73 21.04
C LEU A 26 -21.90 32.34 20.08
N LYS A 27 -22.14 32.36 18.75
CA LYS A 27 -21.10 32.16 17.73
C LYS A 27 -20.04 33.26 17.77
N ALA A 28 -20.43 34.53 17.94
CA ALA A 28 -19.50 35.64 18.02
C ALA A 28 -18.59 35.52 19.27
N VAL A 29 -19.17 35.18 20.43
CA VAL A 29 -18.41 34.90 21.66
C VAL A 29 -17.45 33.72 21.46
N ALA A 30 -17.90 32.65 20.81
CA ALA A 30 -17.06 31.50 20.49
C ALA A 30 -15.85 31.88 19.61
N ARG A 31 -16.06 32.70 18.57
CA ARG A 31 -14.98 33.19 17.71
C ARG A 31 -13.98 34.05 18.47
N GLN A 32 -14.46 34.97 19.33
CA GLN A 32 -13.58 35.78 20.18
C GLN A 32 -12.71 34.90 21.09
N ARG A 33 -13.29 33.89 21.74
CA ARG A 33 -12.54 32.96 22.61
C ARG A 33 -11.55 32.10 21.83
N LEU A 34 -11.89 31.65 20.63
CA LEU A 34 -10.96 30.92 19.74
C LEU A 34 -9.78 31.79 19.29
N ALA A 35 -10.00 33.09 19.12
CA ALA A 35 -8.96 34.03 18.73
C ALA A 35 -8.00 34.40 19.89
N VAL A 36 -8.38 34.13 21.16
CA VAL A 36 -7.51 34.40 22.32
C VAL A 36 -6.21 33.59 22.18
N GLY A 37 -5.09 34.29 21.97
CA GLY A 37 -3.77 33.70 21.81
C GLY A 37 -3.40 33.30 20.36
N GLN A 38 -4.25 33.60 19.38
CA GLN A 38 -3.87 33.53 17.96
C GLN A 38 -3.59 34.95 17.44
N PRO A 39 -2.33 35.34 17.21
CA PRO A 39 -2.03 36.65 16.66
C PRO A 39 -2.60 36.76 15.24
N GLU A 40 -3.17 37.93 14.93
CA GLU A 40 -3.47 38.28 13.54
C GLU A 40 -2.15 38.41 12.77
N LEU A 41 -2.11 37.87 11.55
CA LEU A 41 -0.93 38.00 10.71
C LEU A 41 -0.86 39.43 10.17
N ASP A 42 0.12 40.19 10.65
CA ASP A 42 0.42 41.51 10.13
C ASP A 42 1.20 41.37 8.81
N PHE A 43 0.54 41.67 7.70
CA PHE A 43 1.13 41.68 6.36
C PHE A 43 1.77 43.04 6.01
N GLY A 44 1.84 43.97 6.96
CA GLY A 44 2.47 45.27 6.82
C GLY A 44 1.54 46.36 6.25
N PRO A 45 2.02 47.62 6.28
CA PRO A 45 1.22 48.80 5.93
C PRO A 45 0.80 48.84 4.46
N ASP A 46 1.60 48.28 3.55
CA ASP A 46 1.29 48.23 2.12
C ASP A 46 0.07 47.36 1.84
N PHE A 47 -0.06 46.23 2.55
CA PHE A 47 -1.22 45.35 2.45
C PHE A 47 -2.46 46.02 3.06
N ALA A 48 -2.31 46.72 4.19
CA ALA A 48 -3.41 47.46 4.81
C ALA A 48 -3.96 48.58 3.89
N ALA A 49 -3.08 49.28 3.17
CA ALA A 49 -3.48 50.30 2.19
C ALA A 49 -4.26 49.72 1.00
N LEU A 50 -3.85 48.54 0.49
CA LEU A 50 -4.58 47.81 -0.54
C LEU A 50 -5.96 47.36 -0.05
N GLN A 51 -6.06 46.91 1.20
CA GLN A 51 -7.33 46.46 1.78
C GLN A 51 -8.31 47.64 1.98
N ALA A 52 -7.83 48.77 2.49
CA ALA A 52 -8.63 49.99 2.65
C ALA A 52 -9.20 50.52 1.32
N GLY A 53 -8.46 50.37 0.22
CA GLY A 53 -8.92 50.73 -1.14
C GLY A 53 -9.96 49.78 -1.74
N SER A 54 -10.08 48.55 -1.20
CA SER A 54 -10.97 47.51 -1.74
C SER A 54 -12.41 47.57 -1.20
N GLY A 55 -12.71 48.48 -0.25
CA GLY A 55 -14.02 48.56 0.41
C GLY A 55 -14.32 47.38 1.35
N ALA A 56 -13.42 46.40 1.47
CA ALA A 56 -13.46 45.39 2.51
C ALA A 56 -13.09 46.06 3.84
N GLY A 57 -14.04 46.15 4.77
CA GLY A 57 -13.80 46.69 6.10
C GLY A 57 -12.64 45.97 6.79
N GLY A 58 -11.83 46.73 7.54
CA GLY A 58 -10.60 46.28 8.22
C GLY A 58 -10.82 45.27 9.35
N GLY A 59 -11.34 44.10 9.01
CA GLY A 59 -11.49 42.96 9.88
C GLY A 59 -10.45 41.87 9.59
N PRO A 60 -10.36 40.85 10.45
CA PRO A 60 -9.41 39.76 10.29
C PRO A 60 -9.53 39.10 8.93
N LEU A 61 -8.40 38.90 8.26
CA LEU A 61 -8.36 38.16 7.00
C LEU A 61 -8.84 36.72 7.22
N ALA A 62 -9.88 36.34 6.49
CA ALA A 62 -10.35 34.97 6.49
C ALA A 62 -9.38 34.07 5.71
N ILE A 63 -8.94 32.98 6.34
CA ILE A 63 -8.23 31.90 5.62
C ILE A 63 -9.24 31.25 4.68
N THR A 64 -9.08 31.44 3.37
CA THR A 64 -9.94 30.85 2.35
C THR A 64 -9.57 29.40 2.04
N SER A 65 -8.29 29.05 2.21
CA SER A 65 -7.76 27.70 2.01
C SER A 65 -6.42 27.55 2.73
N SER A 66 -6.03 26.29 2.99
CA SER A 66 -4.71 25.92 3.49
C SER A 66 -4.22 24.72 2.69
N ARG A 67 -2.91 24.61 2.48
CA ARG A 67 -2.30 23.48 1.78
C ARG A 67 -0.96 23.08 2.39
N MET A 68 -0.66 21.78 2.34
CA MET A 68 0.64 21.21 2.67
C MET A 68 1.64 21.36 1.51
N GLY A 69 1.79 22.59 0.98
CA GLY A 69 2.51 22.86 -0.26
C GLY A 69 3.95 22.33 -0.26
N TYR A 70 4.77 22.71 0.73
CA TYR A 70 6.17 22.29 0.80
C TYR A 70 6.35 20.77 0.90
N LEU A 71 5.53 20.09 1.69
CA LEU A 71 5.60 18.64 1.82
C LEU A 71 5.24 17.96 0.50
N TRP A 72 4.13 18.39 -0.10
CA TRP A 72 3.64 17.83 -1.35
C TRP A 72 4.62 18.08 -2.51
N ASP A 73 5.18 19.29 -2.59
CA ASP A 73 6.15 19.68 -3.60
C ASP A 73 7.46 18.91 -3.45
N ALA A 74 7.96 18.73 -2.21
CA ALA A 74 9.17 17.95 -1.95
C ALA A 74 8.99 16.47 -2.33
N LEU A 75 7.87 15.85 -1.96
CA LEU A 75 7.56 14.47 -2.35
C LEU A 75 7.36 14.35 -3.86
N GLY A 76 6.69 15.32 -4.48
CA GLY A 76 6.53 15.40 -5.93
C GLY A 76 7.86 15.54 -6.66
N HIS A 77 8.79 16.33 -6.12
CA HIS A 77 10.13 16.47 -6.66
C HIS A 77 10.93 15.17 -6.53
N ALA A 78 10.90 14.51 -5.38
CA ALA A 78 11.55 13.20 -5.21
C ALA A 78 10.97 12.15 -6.18
N TYR A 79 9.65 12.14 -6.37
CA TYR A 79 8.97 11.28 -7.34
C TYR A 79 9.46 11.52 -8.78
N GLN A 80 9.69 12.78 -9.16
CA GLN A 80 10.25 13.15 -10.46
C GLN A 80 11.74 12.76 -10.59
N LEU A 81 12.55 12.99 -9.54
CA LEU A 81 13.97 12.63 -9.53
C LEU A 81 14.18 11.12 -9.70
N LEU A 82 13.29 10.30 -9.13
CA LEU A 82 13.27 8.84 -9.34
C LEU A 82 12.82 8.42 -10.74
N GLY A 83 12.40 9.37 -11.59
CA GLY A 83 11.88 9.10 -12.93
C GLY A 83 10.48 8.45 -12.93
N PHE A 84 9.75 8.49 -11.82
CA PHE A 84 8.45 7.84 -11.71
C PHE A 84 7.35 8.57 -12.50
N GLU A 85 7.51 9.87 -12.76
CA GLU A 85 6.62 10.64 -13.64
C GLU A 85 6.57 10.01 -15.04
N GLU A 86 7.73 9.78 -15.65
CA GLU A 86 7.82 9.15 -16.97
C GLU A 86 7.45 7.66 -16.91
N ALA A 87 7.92 6.92 -15.90
CA ALA A 87 7.65 5.49 -15.77
C ALA A 87 6.14 5.18 -15.60
N ALA A 88 5.41 6.07 -14.91
CA ALA A 88 3.96 6.00 -14.78
C ALA A 88 3.20 6.62 -15.97
N GLY A 89 3.90 7.20 -16.95
CA GLY A 89 3.30 7.86 -18.10
C GLY A 89 2.49 9.10 -17.73
N GLY A 90 2.93 9.86 -16.72
CA GLY A 90 2.25 11.05 -16.23
C GLY A 90 0.91 10.77 -15.53
N ASP A 91 0.73 9.57 -14.97
CA ASP A 91 -0.51 9.23 -14.26
C ASP A 91 -0.61 9.96 -12.92
N GLU A 92 -1.38 11.06 -12.91
CA GLU A 92 -1.62 11.88 -11.73
C GLU A 92 -2.29 11.13 -10.58
N VAL A 93 -3.16 10.15 -10.88
CA VAL A 93 -3.84 9.35 -9.84
C VAL A 93 -2.85 8.44 -9.14
N PHE A 94 -1.91 7.85 -9.88
CA PHE A 94 -0.83 7.06 -9.30
C PHE A 94 0.11 7.93 -8.45
N ARG A 95 0.56 9.08 -8.98
CA ARG A 95 1.41 10.02 -8.24
C ARG A 95 0.75 10.47 -6.94
N LEU A 96 -0.51 10.90 -7.01
CA LEU A 96 -1.29 11.29 -5.84
C LEU A 96 -1.40 10.16 -4.82
N LEU A 97 -1.68 8.92 -5.26
CA LEU A 97 -1.80 7.78 -4.37
C LEU A 97 -0.45 7.46 -3.67
N VAL A 98 0.66 7.59 -4.38
CA VAL A 98 2.01 7.40 -3.81
C VAL A 98 2.29 8.48 -2.76
N LEU A 99 2.11 9.76 -3.11
CA LEU A 99 2.34 10.89 -2.21
C LEU A 99 1.47 10.79 -0.96
N ALA A 100 0.17 10.59 -1.13
CA ALA A 100 -0.77 10.44 -0.01
C ALA A 100 -0.39 9.30 0.94
N ARG A 101 0.05 8.15 0.40
CA ARG A 101 0.46 7.00 1.23
C ARG A 101 1.78 7.17 1.95
N ILE A 102 2.64 8.09 1.49
CA ILE A 102 3.86 8.49 2.22
C ILE A 102 3.49 9.44 3.36
N VAL A 103 2.56 10.37 3.11
CA VAL A 103 2.06 11.30 4.15
C VAL A 103 1.34 10.52 5.25
N GLU A 104 0.42 9.64 4.89
CA GLU A 104 -0.31 8.79 5.83
C GLU A 104 -0.54 7.39 5.22
N PRO A 105 -0.01 6.30 5.83
CA PRO A 105 -0.11 4.95 5.27
C PRO A 105 -1.49 4.33 5.51
N THR A 106 -2.53 4.90 4.90
CA THR A 106 -3.93 4.49 5.03
C THR A 106 -4.39 3.59 3.86
N SER A 107 -5.68 3.25 3.79
CA SER A 107 -6.27 2.51 2.67
C SER A 107 -6.24 3.32 1.36
N LYS A 108 -6.36 2.65 0.20
CA LYS A 108 -6.40 3.35 -1.10
C LYS A 108 -7.58 4.33 -1.18
N LEU A 109 -8.73 3.95 -0.61
CA LEU A 109 -9.92 4.80 -0.55
C LEU A 109 -9.70 6.01 0.37
N ASP A 110 -9.16 5.77 1.56
CA ASP A 110 -8.93 6.83 2.55
C ASP A 110 -7.77 7.76 2.16
N SER A 111 -6.93 7.36 1.20
CA SER A 111 -5.93 8.27 0.61
C SER A 111 -6.57 9.51 -0.04
N LEU A 112 -7.85 9.46 -0.43
CA LEU A 112 -8.58 10.63 -0.94
C LEU A 112 -8.77 11.71 0.14
N ARG A 113 -9.03 11.30 1.39
CA ARG A 113 -9.11 12.21 2.54
C ARG A 113 -7.76 12.90 2.78
N VAL A 114 -6.67 12.14 2.70
CA VAL A 114 -5.31 12.68 2.90
C VAL A 114 -4.98 13.78 1.89
N VAL A 115 -5.44 13.63 0.65
CA VAL A 115 -5.23 14.64 -0.41
C VAL A 115 -6.03 15.91 -0.13
N GLU A 116 -7.29 15.75 0.29
CA GLU A 116 -8.16 16.87 0.66
C GLU A 116 -7.58 17.63 1.87
N GLU A 117 -7.13 16.90 2.90
CA GLU A 117 -6.45 17.48 4.07
C GLU A 117 -5.11 18.14 3.73
N ALA A 118 -4.42 17.65 2.69
CA ALA A 118 -3.23 18.30 2.14
C ALA A 118 -3.55 19.58 1.34
N GLY A 119 -4.83 19.90 1.12
CA GLY A 119 -5.28 21.11 0.44
C GLY A 119 -5.33 20.98 -1.08
N PHE A 120 -5.54 19.76 -1.61
CA PHE A 120 -5.67 19.48 -3.03
C PHE A 120 -7.00 18.78 -3.33
N ASP A 121 -7.45 18.83 -4.58
CA ASP A 121 -8.68 18.17 -5.01
C ASP A 121 -8.45 16.67 -5.25
N PRO A 122 -9.06 15.76 -4.47
CA PRO A 122 -8.95 14.33 -4.72
C PRO A 122 -9.75 13.91 -5.96
N PRO A 123 -9.29 12.90 -6.72
CA PRO A 123 -10.11 12.29 -7.75
C PRO A 123 -11.31 11.60 -7.11
N VAL A 124 -12.44 11.59 -7.80
CA VAL A 124 -13.60 10.79 -7.37
C VAL A 124 -13.23 9.31 -7.26
N TYR A 125 -13.81 8.62 -6.28
CA TYR A 125 -13.49 7.22 -5.99
C TYR A 125 -13.61 6.28 -7.21
N ALA A 126 -14.58 6.52 -8.10
CA ALA A 126 -14.75 5.77 -9.33
C ALA A 126 -13.53 5.86 -10.26
N THR A 127 -12.88 7.03 -10.33
CA THR A 127 -11.65 7.24 -11.12
C THR A 127 -10.50 6.46 -10.52
N LEU A 128 -10.29 6.55 -9.20
CA LEU A 128 -9.26 5.77 -8.50
C LEU A 128 -9.44 4.27 -8.79
N LYS A 129 -10.64 3.73 -8.55
CA LYS A 129 -10.96 2.31 -8.76
C LYS A 129 -10.71 1.86 -10.21
N ARG A 130 -11.00 2.71 -11.20
CA ARG A 130 -10.76 2.40 -12.62
C ARG A 130 -9.27 2.33 -12.97
N ARG A 131 -8.40 3.08 -12.27
CA ARG A 131 -6.95 3.06 -12.51
C ARG A 131 -6.24 1.89 -11.84
N LEU A 132 -6.71 1.41 -10.68
CA LEU A 132 -6.04 0.33 -9.92
C LEU A 132 -5.67 -0.93 -10.73
N PRO A 133 -6.52 -1.45 -11.64
CA PRO A 133 -6.16 -2.61 -12.46
C PRO A 133 -4.96 -2.36 -13.38
N ALA A 134 -4.72 -1.13 -13.81
CA ALA A 134 -3.54 -0.79 -14.61
C ALA A 134 -2.26 -0.89 -13.76
N PHE A 135 -2.30 -0.38 -12.53
CA PHE A 135 -1.17 -0.39 -11.59
C PHE A 135 -0.78 -1.80 -11.13
N ALA A 136 -1.75 -2.71 -11.11
CA ALA A 136 -1.54 -4.10 -10.70
C ALA A 136 -0.79 -4.95 -11.74
N LYS A 137 -0.61 -4.46 -12.97
CA LYS A 137 0.04 -5.20 -14.05
C LYS A 137 1.56 -5.30 -13.83
N GLU A 138 2.12 -6.43 -14.26
CA GLU A 138 3.57 -6.65 -14.20
C GLU A 138 4.35 -5.60 -14.99
N SER A 139 3.86 -5.19 -16.16
CA SER A 139 4.49 -4.15 -16.97
C SER A 139 4.54 -2.79 -16.27
N TRP A 140 3.61 -2.49 -15.36
CA TRP A 140 3.67 -1.28 -14.55
C TRP A 140 4.83 -1.35 -13.55
N ARG A 141 4.93 -2.46 -12.80
CA ARG A 141 6.04 -2.71 -11.87
C ARG A 141 7.39 -2.68 -12.57
N GLN A 142 7.51 -3.28 -13.75
CA GLN A 142 8.75 -3.30 -14.53
C GLN A 142 9.23 -1.90 -14.93
N LYS A 143 8.33 -0.97 -15.28
CA LYS A 143 8.69 0.41 -15.58
C LYS A 143 9.25 1.14 -14.36
N LEU A 144 8.63 0.95 -13.19
CA LEU A 144 9.11 1.52 -11.93
C LEU A 144 10.46 0.92 -11.53
N ALA A 145 10.61 -0.41 -11.63
CA ALA A 145 11.88 -1.09 -11.38
C ALA A 145 12.99 -0.62 -12.30
N ALA A 146 12.70 -0.40 -13.59
CA ALA A 146 13.66 0.16 -14.54
C ALA A 146 14.08 1.59 -14.16
N ALA A 147 13.15 2.42 -13.67
CA ALA A 147 13.46 3.77 -13.19
C ALA A 147 14.34 3.74 -11.93
N CYS A 148 14.02 2.86 -10.98
CA CYS A 148 14.86 2.58 -9.83
C CYS A 148 16.27 2.12 -10.21
N ALA A 149 16.38 1.13 -11.09
CA ALA A 149 17.68 0.59 -11.52
C ALA A 149 18.55 1.65 -12.21
N ARG A 150 17.95 2.56 -13.01
CA ARG A 150 18.67 3.70 -13.58
C ARG A 150 19.17 4.68 -12.51
N THR A 151 18.38 4.90 -11.46
CA THR A 151 18.76 5.78 -10.34
C THR A 151 19.89 5.17 -9.52
N ALA A 152 19.84 3.87 -9.26
CA ALA A 152 20.88 3.16 -8.52
C ALA A 152 22.18 2.97 -9.32
N ASP A 153 22.10 2.97 -10.65
CA ASP A 153 23.20 2.75 -11.60
C ASP A 153 24.18 1.64 -11.14
N PRO A 154 23.69 0.42 -10.88
CA PRO A 154 24.55 -0.64 -10.38
C PRO A 154 25.56 -1.04 -11.47
N GLY A 155 26.84 -0.95 -11.13
CA GLY A 155 27.93 -1.41 -11.98
C GLY A 155 27.90 -2.95 -12.23
N PRO A 156 28.73 -3.44 -13.16
CA PRO A 156 28.71 -4.83 -13.62
C PRO A 156 29.02 -5.90 -12.55
N ALA A 157 29.60 -5.50 -11.42
CA ALA A 157 29.91 -6.39 -10.29
C ALA A 157 29.30 -5.87 -8.97
N SER A 158 28.05 -5.42 -9.03
CA SER A 158 27.35 -4.90 -7.85
C SER A 158 26.80 -6.03 -6.98
N LEU A 159 26.97 -5.90 -5.66
CA LEU A 159 26.25 -6.72 -4.68
C LEU A 159 24.77 -6.32 -4.70
N VAL A 160 23.90 -7.32 -4.85
CA VAL A 160 22.46 -7.15 -4.70
C VAL A 160 21.96 -8.04 -3.56
N LEU A 161 21.05 -7.50 -2.76
CA LEU A 161 20.42 -8.21 -1.66
C LEU A 161 18.99 -8.57 -2.07
N TYR A 162 18.57 -9.78 -1.73
CA TYR A 162 17.23 -10.25 -2.01
C TYR A 162 16.58 -10.73 -0.71
N ASP A 163 15.42 -10.16 -0.40
CA ASP A 163 14.61 -10.56 0.74
C ASP A 163 13.21 -10.97 0.26
N VAL A 164 12.60 -11.89 1.01
CA VAL A 164 11.27 -12.42 0.72
C VAL A 164 10.36 -12.25 1.93
N SER A 165 9.32 -11.47 1.75
CA SER A 165 8.26 -11.26 2.74
C SER A 165 6.98 -11.98 2.33
N THR A 166 6.17 -12.40 3.30
CA THR A 166 4.87 -13.02 3.07
C THR A 166 3.77 -12.12 3.62
N LEU A 167 2.72 -11.86 2.82
CA LEU A 167 1.53 -11.15 3.26
C LEU A 167 0.34 -12.12 3.30
N TYR A 168 -0.30 -12.22 4.46
CA TYR A 168 -1.49 -13.04 4.67
C TYR A 168 -2.75 -12.21 4.49
N PHE A 169 -3.84 -12.85 4.09
CA PHE A 169 -5.14 -12.22 3.93
C PHE A 169 -6.17 -12.93 4.82
N GLU A 170 -6.98 -12.14 5.50
CA GLU A 170 -8.15 -12.63 6.25
C GLU A 170 -9.27 -13.00 5.26
N THR A 171 -9.08 -14.11 4.57
CA THR A 171 -10.04 -14.64 3.60
C THR A 171 -9.99 -16.16 3.63
N ASP A 172 -11.13 -16.81 3.45
CA ASP A 172 -11.22 -18.26 3.63
C ASP A 172 -10.77 -19.06 2.40
N ALA A 173 -10.72 -18.42 1.22
CA ALA A 173 -10.48 -19.10 -0.05
C ALA A 173 -9.36 -18.44 -0.86
N GLY A 174 -8.50 -19.28 -1.44
CA GLY A 174 -7.52 -18.86 -2.43
C GLY A 174 -8.16 -18.50 -3.77
N ASP A 175 -7.44 -17.74 -4.58
CA ASP A 175 -7.92 -17.24 -5.87
C ASP A 175 -6.92 -17.46 -7.03
N GLY A 176 -5.99 -18.39 -6.86
CA GLY A 176 -4.93 -18.69 -7.82
C GLY A 176 -3.69 -17.81 -7.66
N PHE A 177 -3.80 -16.66 -6.99
CA PHE A 177 -2.64 -15.82 -6.64
C PHE A 177 -2.42 -15.79 -5.13
N ARG A 178 -3.48 -15.56 -4.37
CA ARG A 178 -3.49 -15.73 -2.91
C ARG A 178 -3.72 -17.21 -2.66
N GLU A 179 -2.69 -17.91 -2.20
CA GLU A 179 -2.76 -19.35 -1.95
C GLU A 179 -2.17 -19.65 -0.57
N PRO A 180 -2.72 -20.62 0.18
CA PRO A 180 -2.09 -21.11 1.40
C PRO A 180 -0.67 -21.58 1.07
N GLY A 181 0.32 -21.00 1.77
CA GLY A 181 1.72 -21.28 1.49
C GLY A 181 2.36 -22.23 2.48
N PHE A 182 3.68 -22.39 2.34
CA PHE A 182 4.50 -23.12 3.30
C PHE A 182 4.70 -22.26 4.55
N SER A 183 3.65 -22.11 5.36
CA SER A 183 3.72 -21.37 6.61
C SER A 183 4.53 -22.17 7.63
N LYS A 184 5.65 -21.61 8.12
CA LYS A 184 6.40 -22.17 9.26
C LYS A 184 5.53 -22.27 10.52
N GLU A 185 4.44 -21.50 10.57
CA GLU A 185 3.43 -21.46 11.65
C GLU A 185 2.15 -22.25 11.32
N ARG A 186 2.11 -23.00 10.20
CA ARG A 186 0.95 -23.78 9.72
C ARG A 186 -0.35 -22.97 9.55
N ARG A 187 -0.23 -21.68 9.19
CA ARG A 187 -1.36 -20.83 8.81
C ARG A 187 -2.01 -21.36 7.53
N LEU A 188 -3.35 -21.40 7.53
CA LEU A 188 -4.16 -21.86 6.40
C LEU A 188 -4.71 -20.68 5.58
N GLU A 189 -4.61 -19.47 6.12
CA GLU A 189 -5.01 -18.25 5.46
C GLU A 189 -4.22 -18.05 4.17
N PRO A 190 -4.89 -17.72 3.05
CA PRO A 190 -4.22 -17.42 1.79
C PRO A 190 -3.20 -16.31 1.96
N GLN A 191 -2.05 -16.49 1.30
CA GLN A 191 -0.95 -15.54 1.34
C GLN A 191 -0.44 -15.22 -0.06
N ILE A 192 0.36 -14.18 -0.17
CA ILE A 192 1.24 -13.93 -1.32
C ILE A 192 2.67 -13.80 -0.83
N THR A 193 3.61 -14.07 -1.73
CA THR A 193 5.02 -13.89 -1.47
C THR A 193 5.53 -12.68 -2.24
N ILE A 194 6.23 -11.79 -1.56
CA ILE A 194 6.82 -10.56 -2.13
C ILE A 194 8.32 -10.70 -2.08
N GLY A 195 8.97 -10.63 -3.24
CA GLY A 195 10.41 -10.53 -3.37
C GLY A 195 10.82 -9.08 -3.54
N LEU A 196 11.77 -8.61 -2.72
CA LEU A 196 12.39 -7.30 -2.85
C LEU A 196 13.87 -7.50 -3.19
N LEU A 197 14.31 -6.90 -4.28
CA LEU A 197 15.72 -6.80 -4.65
C LEU A 197 16.22 -5.39 -4.35
N THR A 198 17.35 -5.27 -3.66
CA THR A 198 18.01 -3.98 -3.36
C THR A 198 19.47 -4.00 -3.76
N ASP A 199 20.07 -2.82 -3.86
CA ASP A 199 21.53 -2.69 -3.88
C ASP A 199 22.11 -2.88 -2.45
N ALA A 200 23.43 -2.69 -2.33
CA ALA A 200 24.13 -2.77 -1.05
C ALA A 200 23.78 -1.63 -0.06
N SER A 201 23.21 -0.51 -0.53
CA SER A 201 22.76 0.61 0.31
C SER A 201 21.33 0.41 0.84
N GLY A 202 20.61 -0.59 0.31
CA GLY A 202 19.20 -0.82 0.59
C GLY A 202 18.26 -0.09 -0.37
N PHE A 203 18.77 0.53 -1.44
CA PHE A 203 17.95 1.17 -2.46
C PHE A 203 17.19 0.09 -3.26
N PRO A 204 15.85 0.21 -3.41
CA PRO A 204 15.05 -0.80 -4.08
C PRO A 204 15.33 -0.82 -5.58
N LEU A 205 15.71 -1.98 -6.12
CA LEU A 205 15.91 -2.19 -7.55
C LEU A 205 14.65 -2.77 -8.21
N MET A 206 13.97 -3.68 -7.52
CA MET A 206 12.80 -4.36 -8.07
C MET A 206 11.94 -4.96 -6.96
N VAL A 207 10.62 -4.99 -7.19
CA VAL A 207 9.65 -5.71 -6.36
C VAL A 207 8.83 -6.64 -7.24
N ASN A 208 8.71 -7.89 -6.82
CA ASN A 208 7.88 -8.90 -7.46
C ASN A 208 6.89 -9.49 -6.47
N ALA A 209 5.72 -9.87 -6.96
CA ALA A 209 4.72 -10.57 -6.18
C ALA A 209 4.43 -11.92 -6.85
N PHE A 210 4.34 -12.96 -6.04
CA PHE A 210 4.20 -14.35 -6.46
C PHE A 210 3.07 -15.03 -5.70
N GLU A 211 2.64 -16.17 -6.23
CA GLU A 211 1.67 -17.02 -5.56
C GLU A 211 2.17 -17.44 -4.17
N GLY A 212 1.27 -17.46 -3.18
CA GLY A 212 1.64 -17.71 -1.78
C GLY A 212 2.32 -19.04 -1.49
N ASN A 213 2.13 -20.03 -2.36
CA ASN A 213 2.74 -21.35 -2.29
C ASN A 213 4.10 -21.47 -3.01
N ARG A 214 4.65 -20.35 -3.51
CA ARG A 214 5.92 -20.35 -4.22
C ARG A 214 7.10 -20.29 -3.25
N GLY A 215 7.98 -21.28 -3.34
CA GLY A 215 9.20 -21.34 -2.52
C GLY A 215 10.21 -20.24 -2.87
N GLU A 216 11.04 -19.89 -1.88
CA GLU A 216 12.06 -18.83 -1.95
C GLU A 216 13.03 -18.99 -3.15
N THR A 217 13.51 -20.21 -3.39
CA THR A 217 14.41 -20.51 -4.52
C THR A 217 13.77 -20.18 -5.87
N THR A 218 12.47 -20.44 -6.01
CA THR A 218 11.70 -20.22 -7.24
C THR A 218 11.27 -18.77 -7.43
N THR A 219 11.38 -17.92 -6.39
CA THR A 219 11.20 -16.46 -6.49
C THR A 219 12.53 -15.76 -6.79
N MET A 220 13.67 -16.30 -6.35
CA MET A 220 15.00 -15.78 -6.67
C MET A 220 15.41 -15.93 -8.15
N LEU A 221 15.10 -17.06 -8.79
CA LEU A 221 15.58 -17.36 -10.16
C LEU A 221 15.04 -16.39 -11.24
N PRO A 222 13.73 -16.05 -11.28
CA PRO A 222 13.19 -15.07 -12.22
C PRO A 222 13.83 -13.69 -12.07
N THR A 223 14.17 -13.31 -10.84
CA THR A 223 14.76 -12.01 -10.48
C THR A 223 16.18 -11.83 -11.03
N ARG A 224 16.96 -12.92 -11.14
CA ARG A 224 18.31 -12.89 -11.74
C ARG A 224 18.29 -12.68 -13.25
N SER A 225 17.25 -13.18 -13.92
CA SER A 225 17.12 -13.11 -15.38
C SER A 225 16.75 -11.70 -15.86
N SER A 226 15.93 -10.97 -15.10
CA SER A 226 15.50 -9.60 -15.46
C SER A 226 16.60 -8.56 -15.29
N THR A 227 17.51 -8.74 -14.33
CA THR A 227 18.64 -7.82 -14.10
C THR A 227 19.73 -7.98 -15.15
N THR A 228 19.93 -9.20 -15.67
CA THR A 228 20.98 -9.47 -16.67
C THR A 228 20.65 -8.86 -18.05
N SER A 229 19.37 -8.72 -18.42
CA SER A 229 18.97 -8.13 -19.71
C SER A 229 18.99 -6.59 -19.74
N THR A 230 19.22 -5.94 -18.61
CA THR A 230 19.28 -4.45 -18.51
C THR A 230 20.72 -3.94 -18.60
N GLY A 231 21.71 -4.83 -18.69
CA GLY A 231 23.09 -4.48 -19.00
C GLY A 231 23.17 -3.86 -20.39
N ARG A 232 23.63 -2.60 -20.44
CA ARG A 232 23.81 -1.74 -21.62
C ARG A 232 24.40 -2.52 -22.81
N THR A 233 23.54 -3.02 -23.70
CA THR A 233 23.95 -3.56 -25.00
C THR A 233 24.35 -2.39 -25.88
N GLY A 234 25.66 -2.16 -25.98
CA GLY A 234 26.24 -1.37 -27.06
C GLY A 234 25.80 -1.93 -28.42
N LEU A 235 25.57 -1.03 -29.37
CA LEU A 235 25.05 -1.29 -30.70
C LEU A 235 25.71 -2.52 -31.39
N GLY A 236 24.86 -3.39 -31.94
CA GLY A 236 25.16 -4.20 -33.12
C GLY A 236 25.40 -5.71 -32.89
N ALA A 237 24.32 -6.50 -32.89
CA ALA A 237 24.23 -7.82 -33.55
C ALA A 237 22.85 -8.47 -33.28
N PRO A 238 22.19 -9.08 -34.30
CA PRO A 238 20.96 -9.83 -34.07
C PRO A 238 21.33 -11.25 -33.62
N CYS A 239 20.93 -11.64 -32.41
CA CYS A 239 21.07 -13.02 -31.96
C CYS A 239 19.70 -13.65 -31.76
N THR A 240 19.27 -14.34 -32.81
CA THR A 240 18.24 -15.39 -32.80
C THR A 240 18.50 -16.38 -31.68
N ALA A 241 17.49 -16.66 -30.85
CA ALA A 241 17.54 -17.73 -29.86
C ALA A 241 17.63 -19.09 -30.56
N SER A 242 18.84 -19.64 -30.65
CA SER A 242 19.10 -21.03 -31.03
C SER A 242 19.23 -21.85 -29.74
N THR A 243 18.28 -22.74 -29.50
CA THR A 243 18.34 -23.70 -28.40
C THR A 243 19.26 -24.86 -28.83
N ASN A 244 20.39 -25.00 -28.12
CA ASN A 244 21.29 -26.15 -28.28
C ASN A 244 20.57 -27.45 -27.89
N ARG A 245 20.07 -28.20 -28.88
CA ARG A 245 19.69 -29.60 -28.72
C ARG A 245 20.37 -30.40 -29.82
N SER A 246 21.59 -30.89 -29.54
CA SER A 246 22.28 -31.82 -30.43
C SER A 246 21.50 -33.15 -30.51
N PRO A 247 21.18 -33.68 -31.70
CA PRO A 247 20.47 -34.94 -31.85
C PRO A 247 21.43 -36.13 -31.71
N ARG A 248 21.09 -37.09 -30.85
CA ARG A 248 21.81 -38.37 -30.69
C ARG A 248 21.18 -39.41 -31.63
N PRO A 249 21.94 -40.13 -32.47
CA PRO A 249 21.38 -41.11 -33.41
C PRO A 249 21.07 -42.44 -32.71
N SER A 250 19.92 -43.04 -33.03
CA SER A 250 19.45 -44.34 -32.51
C SER A 250 19.65 -45.47 -33.53
N ARG A 251 20.28 -46.58 -33.10
CA ARG A 251 20.25 -47.90 -33.77
C ARG A 251 20.09 -49.01 -32.69
N PRO A 252 19.47 -50.17 -32.97
CA PRO A 252 18.84 -51.02 -31.95
C PRO A 252 19.66 -52.25 -31.46
N SER A 253 19.44 -52.61 -30.17
CA SER A 253 19.44 -53.92 -29.43
C SER A 253 20.53 -55.01 -29.66
N PRO A 254 20.99 -55.76 -28.63
CA PRO A 254 20.17 -56.75 -27.89
C PRO A 254 20.45 -56.94 -26.37
N ALA A 255 19.77 -57.94 -25.80
CA ALA A 255 19.40 -58.14 -24.39
C ALA A 255 20.47 -58.64 -23.39
N ARG A 256 20.33 -58.15 -22.12
CA ARG A 256 20.56 -58.74 -20.76
C ARG A 256 21.88 -59.49 -20.42
N PRO A 257 22.33 -59.55 -19.12
CA PRO A 257 21.53 -59.84 -17.91
C PRO A 257 21.82 -58.98 -16.66
N ARG A 258 21.13 -59.35 -15.58
CA ARG A 258 20.90 -58.67 -14.28
C ARG A 258 22.17 -58.51 -13.43
N SER A 259 22.23 -57.43 -12.64
CA SER A 259 23.05 -57.35 -11.43
C SER A 259 22.31 -56.60 -10.32
N ASN A 260 22.28 -57.21 -9.13
CA ASN A 260 21.77 -56.65 -7.88
C ASN A 260 22.76 -55.62 -7.32
N ALA A 261 22.28 -54.45 -6.89
CA ALA A 261 22.94 -53.65 -5.86
C ALA A 261 21.92 -52.75 -5.17
N THR A 262 21.87 -52.93 -3.86
CA THR A 262 20.98 -52.33 -2.86
C THR A 262 21.40 -50.88 -2.59
N GLY A 263 20.44 -49.96 -2.55
CA GLY A 263 20.64 -48.57 -2.12
C GLY A 263 19.34 -48.01 -1.55
N SER A 264 19.21 -48.09 -0.23
CA SER A 264 18.07 -47.58 0.54
C SER A 264 18.12 -46.06 0.63
N SER A 265 17.10 -45.38 0.10
CA SER A 265 16.72 -44.03 0.57
C SER A 265 15.21 -43.97 0.75
N SER A 266 14.79 -43.76 2.00
CA SER A 266 13.42 -43.70 2.46
C SER A 266 12.84 -42.31 2.19
N SER A 267 11.96 -42.21 1.19
CA SER A 267 11.01 -41.11 1.05
C SER A 267 9.60 -41.65 1.39
N PRO A 268 8.82 -41.00 2.27
CA PRO A 268 7.46 -41.44 2.52
C PRO A 268 6.58 -41.11 1.30
N ALA A 269 5.83 -42.10 0.84
CA ALA A 269 4.82 -41.95 -0.20
C ALA A 269 3.66 -41.05 0.27
N PRO A 270 3.01 -40.28 -0.62
CA PRO A 270 1.82 -39.51 -0.26
C PRO A 270 0.67 -40.46 0.11
N PRO A 271 -0.17 -40.13 1.12
CA PRO A 271 -1.30 -40.97 1.47
C PRO A 271 -2.31 -41.02 0.33
N ARG A 272 -2.74 -42.25 -0.01
CA ARG A 272 -3.83 -42.52 -0.96
C ARG A 272 -5.14 -41.92 -0.44
N LEU A 273 -5.83 -41.18 -1.30
CA LEU A 273 -7.19 -40.71 -1.08
C LEU A 273 -8.14 -41.90 -0.91
N SER A 274 -8.74 -42.00 0.28
CA SER A 274 -9.84 -42.92 0.56
C SER A 274 -11.13 -42.34 -0.02
N THR A 275 -11.69 -43.03 -1.02
CA THR A 275 -13.03 -42.77 -1.54
C THR A 275 -14.05 -43.46 -0.63
N GLY A 276 -14.44 -42.78 0.45
CA GLY A 276 -15.57 -43.16 1.30
C GLY A 276 -16.50 -41.97 1.48
N PRO A 277 -17.83 -42.14 1.45
CA PRO A 277 -18.78 -41.04 1.59
C PRO A 277 -18.68 -40.44 3.00
N TRP A 278 -18.40 -39.13 3.08
CA TRP A 278 -18.30 -38.38 4.32
C TRP A 278 -19.70 -38.10 4.89
N LYS A 279 -19.99 -38.59 6.10
CA LYS A 279 -21.21 -38.27 6.87
C LYS A 279 -20.90 -37.12 7.84
N PRO A 280 -21.69 -36.04 7.89
CA PRO A 280 -21.49 -34.96 8.84
C PRO A 280 -21.89 -35.43 10.25
N LYS A 281 -20.96 -35.37 11.22
CA LYS A 281 -21.29 -35.46 12.64
C LYS A 281 -21.56 -34.05 13.16
N HIS A 282 -22.84 -33.67 13.19
CA HIS A 282 -23.29 -32.53 13.99
C HIS A 282 -23.37 -32.95 15.46
N ALA A 283 -22.65 -32.24 16.32
CA ALA A 283 -22.99 -32.14 17.75
C ALA A 283 -23.45 -30.69 17.99
N PRO A 284 -24.63 -30.46 18.58
CA PRO A 284 -25.09 -29.10 18.87
C PRO A 284 -24.32 -28.52 20.06
N LEU A 285 -23.83 -27.28 19.90
CA LEU A 285 -23.31 -26.46 20.99
C LEU A 285 -24.46 -26.00 21.92
N PRO A 286 -24.28 -25.94 23.24
CA PRO A 286 -25.31 -25.49 24.16
C PRO A 286 -25.52 -23.97 24.06
N ALA A 287 -26.80 -23.57 24.05
CA ALA A 287 -27.25 -22.19 24.00
C ALA A 287 -26.76 -21.38 25.22
N SER A 288 -26.02 -20.30 24.96
CA SER A 288 -25.73 -19.26 25.96
C SER A 288 -27.00 -18.44 26.22
N LYS A 289 -27.50 -18.47 27.45
CA LYS A 289 -28.61 -17.64 27.92
C LYS A 289 -28.23 -16.15 27.83
N ALA A 290 -29.03 -15.40 27.09
CA ALA A 290 -29.06 -13.95 27.13
C ALA A 290 -29.48 -13.49 28.55
N THR A 291 -28.68 -12.63 29.16
CA THR A 291 -29.04 -11.95 30.41
C THR A 291 -29.84 -10.70 30.07
N SER A 292 -31.07 -10.64 30.56
CA SER A 292 -31.98 -9.50 30.41
C SER A 292 -31.47 -8.27 31.18
N PRO A 293 -31.70 -7.03 30.70
CA PRO A 293 -31.30 -5.82 31.40
C PRO A 293 -32.17 -5.58 32.64
N THR A 294 -31.52 -5.46 33.79
CA THR A 294 -32.15 -5.13 35.07
C THR A 294 -32.74 -3.72 35.03
N SER A 295 -33.93 -3.61 35.60
CA SER A 295 -34.78 -2.43 35.72
C SER A 295 -34.14 -1.23 36.42
N ARG A 296 -34.54 -0.04 35.96
CA ARG A 296 -34.35 1.29 36.56
C ARG A 296 -34.58 1.31 38.07
N THR A 297 -33.65 1.93 38.80
CA THR A 297 -33.87 2.51 40.13
C THR A 297 -33.86 4.03 40.01
N SER A 298 -34.94 4.67 40.46
CA SER A 298 -35.05 6.13 40.62
C SER A 298 -34.22 6.61 41.83
N PRO A 299 -33.62 7.81 41.81
CA PRO A 299 -33.10 8.43 43.02
C PRO A 299 -34.22 9.12 43.83
N PRO A 300 -34.06 9.28 45.16
CA PRO A 300 -35.08 9.86 46.01
C PRO A 300 -35.12 11.38 45.88
N SER A 301 -36.31 11.93 46.11
CA SER A 301 -36.58 13.33 46.37
C SER A 301 -35.87 13.81 47.64
N SER A 302 -35.05 14.85 47.52
CA SER A 302 -34.84 15.96 48.46
C SER A 302 -34.04 17.05 47.78
#